data_AF-A0A438MEM9-F1
#
_entry.id   AF-A0A438MEM9-F1
#
_cell.length_a   1.000
_cell.length_b   1.000
_cell.length_c   1.000
_cell.angle_alpha   90.00
_cell.angle_beta   90.00
_cell.angle_gamma   90.00
#
_symmetry.space_group_name_H-M   'P 1'
#
loop_
_entity.id
_entity.type
_entity.pdbx_description
1 polymer ?
#
loop_
_entity_poly.entity_id
_entity_poly.type
_entity_poly.pdbx_seq_one_letter_code
_entity_poly.pdbx_strand_id
1 'polypeptide(L)'
;MLTEALQRLADGRGGVIGVEPGLVIEPDETWTPVRELLREPYTLLDGLIDETAGRWNAPRHVGAALFWKTFGYWHTLPMALGWALDGRVPIMRPGDTYFKPSDAGVTIAATRVRWDSGAGAIGEALAESQEPLVKAISARAKVGERTLWGSTAEAFAHPLTAIVPGDYMKLLEEIGRPVDGLVEPTDDGYFRRTCCLWITLPDVDPCGSCCVLRPRHRPQATASSSGLSSSA
;
A
#
# COMPACT_ATOMS: atom_id res chain seq x y z
N MET A 1 18.84 -3.65 12.61
CA MET A 1 18.50 -3.06 11.29
C MET A 1 17.02 -2.76 11.15
N LEU A 2 16.12 -3.74 10.95
CA LEU A 2 14.70 -3.44 10.73
C LEU A 2 14.01 -2.77 11.93
N THR A 3 14.06 -3.40 13.10
CA THR A 3 13.43 -2.86 14.33
C THR A 3 13.94 -1.46 14.64
N GLU A 4 15.24 -1.21 14.47
CA GLU A 4 15.84 0.12 14.64
C GLU A 4 15.33 1.12 13.59
N ALA A 5 15.13 0.69 12.34
CA ALA A 5 14.54 1.55 11.30
C ALA A 5 13.08 1.91 11.62
N LEU A 6 12.28 0.94 12.08
CA LEU A 6 10.91 1.18 12.53
C LEU A 6 10.86 2.06 13.78
N GLN A 7 11.78 1.87 14.73
CA GLN A 7 11.87 2.72 15.92
C GLN A 7 12.23 4.16 15.55
N ARG A 8 13.24 4.37 14.68
CA ARG A 8 13.58 5.72 14.20
C ARG A 8 12.42 6.37 13.45
N LEU A 9 11.66 5.61 12.68
CA LEU A 9 10.46 6.12 12.01
C LEU A 9 9.38 6.53 13.03
N ALA A 10 9.17 5.73 14.07
CA ALA A 10 8.25 6.05 15.17
C ALA A 10 8.69 7.33 15.88
N ASP A 11 9.95 7.43 16.28
CA ASP A 11 10.52 8.60 16.97
C ASP A 11 10.38 9.86 16.10
N GLY A 12 10.69 9.76 14.81
CA GLY A 12 10.56 10.87 13.84
C GLY A 12 9.11 11.31 13.57
N ARG A 13 8.12 10.51 13.98
CA ARG A 13 6.68 10.81 13.86
C ARG A 13 6.02 11.06 15.23
N GLY A 14 6.80 11.33 16.27
CA GLY A 14 6.26 11.58 17.61
C GLY A 14 5.55 10.37 18.22
N GLY A 15 5.99 9.16 17.86
CA GLY A 15 5.39 7.89 18.29
C GLY A 15 4.21 7.42 17.43
N VAL A 16 3.72 8.23 16.49
CA VAL A 16 2.57 7.87 15.65
C VAL A 16 3.04 7.06 14.43
N ILE A 17 3.02 5.74 14.58
CA ILE A 17 3.29 4.75 13.55
C ILE A 17 2.22 3.67 13.61
N GLY A 18 1.76 3.16 12.46
CA GLY A 18 0.71 2.13 12.42
C GLY A 18 1.24 0.71 12.38
N VAL A 19 2.49 0.49 12.79
CA VAL A 19 3.04 -0.84 13.01
C VAL A 19 3.89 -0.82 14.27
N GLU A 20 3.73 -1.82 15.13
CA GLU A 20 4.57 -1.94 16.33
C GLU A 20 6.04 -2.10 15.92
N PRO A 21 6.98 -1.25 16.38
CA PRO A 21 8.38 -1.33 15.96
C PRO A 21 9.03 -2.69 16.24
N GLY A 22 8.63 -3.34 17.34
CA GLY A 22 9.07 -4.69 17.69
C GLY A 22 8.42 -5.80 16.85
N LEU A 23 7.37 -5.48 16.10
CA LEU A 23 6.48 -6.38 15.33
C LEU A 23 5.72 -7.42 16.15
N VAL A 24 6.35 -7.98 17.19
CA VAL A 24 5.80 -9.03 18.04
C VAL A 24 5.18 -8.44 19.31
N ILE A 25 3.96 -8.87 19.62
CA ILE A 25 3.21 -8.49 20.82
C ILE A 25 2.61 -9.71 21.51
N GLU A 26 2.27 -9.53 22.79
CA GLU A 26 1.27 -10.34 23.49
C GLU A 26 -0.04 -9.55 23.49
N PRO A 27 -1.05 -9.92 22.67
CA PRO A 27 -2.25 -9.11 22.51
C PRO A 27 -3.11 -9.12 23.77
N ASP A 28 -3.44 -7.94 24.26
CA ASP A 28 -4.52 -7.72 25.23
C ASP A 28 -5.89 -7.56 24.52
N GLU A 29 -6.91 -7.20 25.29
CA GLU A 29 -8.29 -6.99 24.82
C GLU A 29 -8.46 -5.85 23.80
N THR A 30 -7.47 -4.97 23.63
CA THR A 30 -7.50 -3.89 22.64
C THR A 30 -7.14 -4.34 21.23
N TRP A 31 -6.54 -5.53 21.10
CA TRP A 31 -6.08 -6.08 19.82
C TRP A 31 -7.09 -7.05 19.23
N THR A 32 -7.39 -6.87 17.94
CA THR A 32 -8.28 -7.76 17.19
C THR A 32 -7.50 -8.58 16.17
N PRO A 33 -7.67 -9.92 16.10
CA PRO A 33 -7.06 -10.72 15.05
C PRO A 33 -7.53 -10.26 13.66
N VAL A 34 -6.61 -10.10 12.71
CA VAL A 34 -6.95 -9.67 11.33
C VAL A 34 -7.92 -10.64 10.66
N ARG A 35 -7.86 -11.94 10.96
CA ARG A 35 -8.82 -12.94 10.44
C ARG A 35 -10.29 -12.62 10.75
N GLU A 36 -10.58 -11.88 11.82
CA GLU A 36 -11.96 -11.48 12.15
C GLU A 36 -12.53 -10.49 11.13
N LEU A 37 -11.69 -9.77 10.37
CA LEU A 37 -12.13 -8.93 9.25
C LEU A 37 -12.73 -9.74 8.10
N LEU A 38 -12.37 -11.02 7.97
CA LEU A 38 -12.86 -11.92 6.93
C LEU A 38 -14.04 -12.78 7.41
N ARG A 39 -14.45 -12.63 8.67
CA ARG A 39 -15.55 -13.41 9.24
C ARG A 39 -16.89 -12.88 8.74
N GLU A 40 -17.65 -13.72 8.06
CA GLU A 40 -19.03 -13.39 7.68
C GLU A 40 -19.90 -13.12 8.92
N PRO A 41 -20.78 -12.09 8.90
CA PRO A 41 -21.21 -11.31 7.73
C PRO A 41 -20.37 -10.06 7.42
N TYR A 42 -19.06 -10.05 7.76
CA TYR A 42 -18.10 -8.96 7.54
C TYR A 42 -18.38 -7.69 8.37
N THR A 43 -19.11 -7.82 9.49
CA THR A 43 -19.52 -6.70 10.33
C THR A 43 -18.36 -5.81 10.77
N LEU A 44 -17.24 -6.41 11.18
CA LEU A 44 -16.07 -5.66 11.64
C LEU A 44 -15.41 -4.88 10.49
N LEU A 45 -15.25 -5.53 9.34
CA LEU A 45 -14.69 -4.88 8.14
C LEU A 45 -15.59 -3.74 7.66
N ASP A 46 -16.90 -3.96 7.61
CA ASP A 46 -17.86 -2.92 7.24
C ASP A 46 -17.81 -1.73 8.20
N GLY A 47 -17.71 -2.00 9.52
CA GLY A 47 -17.57 -0.97 10.53
C GLY A 47 -16.34 -0.08 10.32
N LEU A 48 -15.17 -0.67 10.03
CA LEU A 48 -13.95 0.10 9.76
C LEU A 48 -14.02 0.91 8.47
N ILE A 49 -14.68 0.37 7.43
CA ILE A 49 -14.93 1.09 6.18
C ILE A 49 -15.84 2.30 6.44
N ASP A 50 -16.91 2.11 7.19
CA ASP A 50 -17.90 3.15 7.49
C ASP A 50 -17.33 4.21 8.43
N GLU A 51 -16.54 3.81 9.43
CA GLU A 51 -15.80 4.73 10.30
C GLU A 51 -14.81 5.58 9.49
N THR A 52 -14.05 4.95 8.59
CA THR A 52 -13.11 5.69 7.73
C THR A 52 -13.84 6.63 6.77
N ALA A 53 -14.96 6.21 6.20
CA ALA A 53 -15.81 7.06 5.36
C ALA A 53 -16.33 8.27 6.16
N GLY A 54 -16.81 8.04 7.39
CA GLY A 54 -17.28 9.08 8.29
C GLY A 54 -16.19 10.08 8.68
N ARG A 55 -14.98 9.59 9.03
CA ARG A 55 -13.81 10.42 9.38
C ARG A 55 -13.48 11.43 8.29
N TRP A 56 -13.60 11.03 7.03
CA TRP A 56 -13.25 11.86 5.87
C TRP A 56 -14.45 12.52 5.19
N ASN A 57 -15.66 12.40 5.76
CA ASN A 57 -16.91 12.83 5.14
C ASN A 57 -17.03 12.39 3.66
N ALA A 58 -16.74 11.11 3.41
CA ALA A 58 -16.53 10.56 2.08
C ALA A 58 -17.58 9.49 1.74
N PRO A 59 -17.86 9.24 0.45
CA PRO A 59 -18.63 8.07 0.04
C PRO A 59 -17.96 6.77 0.53
N ARG A 60 -18.77 5.75 0.83
CA ARG A 60 -18.30 4.47 1.40
C ARG A 60 -17.16 3.80 0.62
N HIS A 61 -17.21 3.83 -0.71
CA HIS A 61 -16.15 3.26 -1.56
C HIS A 61 -14.82 4.02 -1.48
N VAL A 62 -14.86 5.33 -1.20
CA VAL A 62 -13.67 6.15 -0.91
C VAL A 62 -13.14 5.80 0.48
N GLY A 63 -14.01 5.71 1.49
CA GLY A 63 -13.65 5.24 2.83
C GLY A 63 -12.96 3.88 2.82
N ALA A 64 -13.48 2.93 2.03
CA ALA A 64 -12.85 1.63 1.80
C ALA A 64 -11.46 1.71 1.17
N ALA A 65 -11.28 2.57 0.16
CA ALA A 65 -9.97 2.78 -0.48
C ALA A 65 -8.95 3.40 0.48
N LEU A 66 -9.38 4.34 1.33
CA LEU A 66 -8.52 5.01 2.31
C LEU A 66 -8.18 4.11 3.50
N PHE A 67 -9.14 3.31 3.95
CA PHE A 67 -8.89 2.25 4.94
C PHE A 67 -7.82 1.30 4.43
N TRP A 68 -7.99 0.79 3.20
CA TRP A 68 -7.01 -0.10 2.59
C TRP A 68 -5.64 0.55 2.40
N LYS A 69 -5.61 1.82 1.96
CA LYS A 69 -4.36 2.57 1.83
C LYS A 69 -3.58 2.56 3.15
N THR A 70 -4.26 2.70 4.28
CA THR A 70 -3.65 2.73 5.61
C THR A 70 -3.24 1.34 6.08
N PHE A 71 -4.19 0.39 6.08
CA PHE A 71 -3.93 -0.99 6.51
C PHE A 71 -2.85 -1.66 5.66
N GLY A 72 -2.99 -1.59 4.34
CA GLY A 72 -2.05 -2.18 3.38
C GLY A 72 -0.66 -1.55 3.48
N TYR A 73 -0.56 -0.23 3.75
CA TYR A 73 0.72 0.43 3.99
C TYR A 73 1.43 -0.13 5.20
N TRP A 74 0.77 -0.16 6.36
CA TRP A 74 1.40 -0.60 7.60
C TRP A 74 1.74 -2.10 7.62
N HIS A 75 0.92 -2.93 6.98
CA HIS A 75 1.23 -4.35 6.81
C HIS A 75 2.44 -4.56 5.89
N THR A 76 2.60 -3.73 4.86
CA THR A 76 3.64 -3.88 3.84
C THR A 76 4.97 -3.25 4.24
N LEU A 77 4.94 -2.19 5.02
CA LEU A 77 6.12 -1.42 5.40
C LEU A 77 7.27 -2.29 5.97
N PRO A 78 7.04 -3.20 6.94
CA PRO A 78 8.11 -4.07 7.44
C PRO A 78 8.72 -4.97 6.36
N MET A 79 7.91 -5.46 5.41
CA MET A 79 8.39 -6.29 4.30
C MET A 79 9.31 -5.51 3.36
N ALA A 80 8.91 -4.29 2.98
CA ALA A 80 9.70 -3.41 2.13
C ALA A 80 11.05 -3.04 2.78
N LEU A 81 11.00 -2.64 4.06
CA LEU A 81 12.21 -2.28 4.81
C LEU A 81 13.13 -3.49 5.03
N GLY A 82 12.57 -4.66 5.37
CA GLY A 82 13.36 -5.89 5.54
C GLY A 82 14.07 -6.32 4.26
N TRP A 83 13.38 -6.24 3.12
CA TRP A 83 13.97 -6.52 1.81
C TRP A 83 15.15 -5.59 1.49
N ALA A 84 15.01 -4.28 1.72
CA ALA A 84 16.03 -3.31 1.35
C ALA A 84 17.23 -3.25 2.31
N LEU A 85 17.03 -3.53 3.60
CA LEU A 85 18.08 -3.37 4.61
C LEU A 85 19.08 -4.52 4.60
N ASP A 86 18.62 -5.75 4.85
CA ASP A 86 19.47 -6.93 4.97
C ASP A 86 18.92 -8.14 4.21
N GLY A 87 17.89 -7.94 3.39
CA GLY A 87 17.23 -8.99 2.61
C GLY A 87 16.35 -9.93 3.45
N ARG A 88 16.20 -9.69 4.76
CA ARG A 88 15.37 -10.50 5.65
C ARG A 88 13.98 -9.90 5.75
N VAL A 89 13.02 -10.57 5.12
CA VAL A 89 11.63 -10.11 5.03
C VAL A 89 10.82 -10.67 6.22
N PRO A 90 10.25 -9.81 7.08
CA PRO A 90 9.31 -10.23 8.12
C PRO A 90 7.92 -10.49 7.54
N ILE A 91 7.40 -11.69 7.76
CA ILE A 91 6.06 -12.11 7.33
C ILE A 91 5.17 -12.28 8.56
N MET A 92 4.14 -11.43 8.63
CA MET A 92 3.04 -11.53 9.59
C MET A 92 1.88 -12.28 8.90
N ARG A 93 1.73 -13.57 9.20
CA ARG A 93 0.68 -14.40 8.61
C ARG A 93 -0.70 -14.02 9.16
N PRO A 94 -1.79 -14.21 8.40
CA PRO A 94 -3.13 -13.78 8.83
C PRO A 94 -3.57 -14.35 10.18
N GLY A 95 -3.13 -15.56 10.50
CA GLY A 95 -3.42 -16.23 11.78
C GLY A 95 -2.69 -15.63 12.98
N ASP A 96 -1.57 -14.96 12.73
CA ASP A 96 -0.70 -14.35 13.74
C ASP A 96 -0.83 -12.82 13.77
N THR A 97 -1.40 -12.18 12.73
CA THR A 97 -1.52 -10.72 12.63
C THR A 97 -2.72 -10.18 13.40
N TYR A 98 -2.49 -9.11 14.15
CA TYR A 98 -3.47 -8.36 14.92
C TYR A 98 -3.47 -6.89 14.50
N PHE A 99 -4.59 -6.23 14.71
CA PHE A 99 -4.72 -4.80 14.50
C PHE A 99 -5.52 -4.14 15.63
N LYS A 100 -5.37 -2.83 15.77
CA LYS A 100 -6.27 -1.97 16.57
C LYS A 100 -6.42 -0.59 15.91
N PRO A 101 -7.55 0.10 16.09
CA PRO A 101 -7.65 1.52 15.73
C PRO A 101 -6.59 2.36 16.44
N SER A 102 -6.09 3.40 15.78
CA SER A 102 -5.07 4.30 16.35
C SER A 102 -5.03 5.63 15.59
N ASP A 103 -4.24 6.59 16.06
CA ASP A 103 -4.02 7.87 15.35
C ASP A 103 -3.35 7.69 13.99
N ALA A 104 -2.64 6.58 13.77
CA ALA A 104 -2.12 6.18 12.46
C ALA A 104 -3.19 5.54 11.55
N GLY A 105 -4.47 5.61 11.94
CA GLY A 105 -5.63 4.93 11.37
C GLY A 105 -5.79 3.52 11.93
N VAL A 106 -4.78 2.66 11.74
CA VAL A 106 -4.66 1.36 12.41
C VAL A 106 -3.22 1.11 12.82
N THR A 107 -3.04 0.42 13.94
CA THR A 107 -1.74 -0.15 14.31
C THR A 107 -1.80 -1.65 14.08
N ILE A 108 -0.76 -2.22 13.46
CA ILE A 108 -0.63 -3.64 13.14
C ILE A 108 0.55 -4.24 13.90
N ALA A 109 0.39 -5.48 14.35
CA ALA A 109 1.44 -6.28 14.95
C ALA A 109 1.15 -7.77 14.72
N ALA A 110 2.00 -8.64 15.23
CA ALA A 110 1.76 -10.07 15.22
C ALA A 110 2.10 -10.73 16.56
N THR A 111 1.51 -11.89 16.84
CA THR A 111 1.99 -12.77 17.93
C THR A 111 3.25 -13.53 17.53
N ARG A 112 3.48 -13.67 16.21
CA ARG A 112 4.66 -14.32 15.64
C ARG A 112 5.00 -13.74 14.27
N VAL A 113 6.29 -13.54 14.02
CA VAL A 113 6.84 -13.16 12.72
C VAL A 113 7.65 -14.32 12.16
N ARG A 114 7.34 -14.75 10.94
CA ARG A 114 8.23 -15.63 10.15
C ARG A 114 9.23 -14.75 9.41
N TRP A 115 10.49 -15.16 9.39
CA TRP A 115 11.51 -14.48 8.60
C TRP A 115 11.80 -15.27 7.35
N ASP A 116 11.78 -14.59 6.21
CA ASP A 116 12.08 -15.15 4.89
C ASP A 116 13.00 -14.20 4.10
N SER A 117 13.17 -14.45 2.81
CA SER A 117 14.01 -13.62 1.94
C SER A 117 13.46 -13.52 0.52
N GLY A 118 13.80 -12.40 -0.14
CA GLY A 118 13.46 -12.16 -1.53
C GLY A 118 12.01 -11.76 -1.81
N ALA A 119 11.76 -11.33 -3.03
CA ALA A 119 10.47 -10.84 -3.50
C ALA A 119 9.39 -11.94 -3.58
N GLY A 120 9.78 -13.20 -3.85
CA GLY A 120 8.84 -14.33 -3.89
C GLY A 120 8.10 -14.55 -2.57
N ALA A 121 8.81 -14.47 -1.44
CA ALA A 121 8.20 -14.59 -0.11
C ALA A 121 7.21 -13.44 0.17
N ILE A 122 7.49 -12.24 -0.36
CA ILE A 122 6.56 -11.11 -0.29
C ILE A 122 5.31 -11.40 -1.12
N GLY A 123 5.47 -11.88 -2.36
CA GLY A 123 4.34 -12.28 -3.22
C GLY A 123 3.43 -13.31 -2.57
N GLU A 124 4.00 -14.36 -1.97
CA GLU A 124 3.25 -15.36 -1.20
C GLU A 124 2.48 -14.74 -0.02
N ALA A 125 3.12 -13.84 0.74
CA ALA A 125 2.48 -13.16 1.85
C ALA A 125 1.35 -12.22 1.42
N LEU A 126 1.47 -11.55 0.26
CA LEU A 126 0.39 -10.73 -0.29
C LEU A 126 -0.80 -11.61 -0.70
N ALA A 127 -0.56 -12.77 -1.32
CA ALA A 127 -1.59 -13.73 -1.69
C ALA A 127 -2.30 -14.33 -0.45
N GLU A 128 -1.54 -14.67 0.59
CA GLU A 128 -2.10 -15.23 1.83
C GLU A 128 -2.86 -14.17 2.65
N SER A 129 -2.29 -12.98 2.82
CA SER A 129 -2.79 -11.97 3.76
C SER A 129 -3.64 -10.88 3.14
N GLN A 130 -3.21 -10.30 2.02
CA GLN A 130 -3.87 -9.13 1.45
C GLN A 130 -4.96 -9.48 0.44
N GLU A 131 -4.77 -10.51 -0.37
CA GLU A 131 -5.73 -10.86 -1.42
C GLU A 131 -7.15 -11.14 -0.89
N PRO A 132 -7.34 -11.92 0.20
CA PRO A 132 -8.68 -12.12 0.75
C PRO A 132 -9.34 -10.81 1.22
N LEU A 133 -8.57 -9.91 1.84
CA LEU A 133 -9.07 -8.61 2.29
C LEU A 133 -9.40 -7.69 1.11
N VAL A 134 -8.57 -7.65 0.08
CA VAL A 134 -8.83 -6.88 -1.15
C VAL A 134 -10.13 -7.33 -1.80
N LYS A 135 -10.33 -8.65 -1.94
CA LYS A 135 -11.56 -9.24 -2.49
C LYS A 135 -12.77 -8.89 -1.63
N ALA A 136 -12.67 -9.03 -0.31
CA ALA A 136 -13.74 -8.69 0.62
C ALA A 136 -14.10 -7.19 0.52
N ILE A 137 -13.12 -6.29 0.64
CA ILE A 137 -13.32 -4.84 0.54
C ILE A 137 -13.96 -4.46 -0.81
N SER A 138 -13.46 -5.03 -1.91
CA SER A 138 -14.01 -4.80 -3.25
C SER A 138 -15.48 -5.21 -3.33
N ALA A 139 -15.82 -6.41 -2.85
CA ALA A 139 -17.18 -6.92 -2.86
C ALA A 139 -18.13 -6.09 -1.98
N ARG A 140 -17.68 -5.72 -0.77
CA ARG A 140 -18.44 -4.97 0.24
C ARG A 140 -18.69 -3.53 -0.21
N ALA A 141 -17.69 -2.81 -0.71
CA ALA A 141 -17.75 -1.37 -0.94
C ALA A 141 -17.77 -0.95 -2.42
N LYS A 142 -17.74 -1.89 -3.36
CA LYS A 142 -17.75 -1.64 -4.82
C LYS A 142 -16.58 -0.77 -5.30
N VAL A 143 -15.42 -0.91 -4.66
CA VAL A 143 -14.14 -0.35 -5.12
C VAL A 143 -13.41 -1.39 -5.97
N GLY A 144 -12.80 -0.98 -7.09
CA GLY A 144 -12.08 -1.93 -7.95
C GLY A 144 -10.80 -2.46 -7.30
N GLU A 145 -10.54 -3.77 -7.41
CA GLU A 145 -9.34 -4.40 -6.82
C GLU A 145 -8.04 -3.77 -7.32
N ARG A 146 -7.96 -3.37 -8.61
CA ARG A 146 -6.79 -2.69 -9.17
C ARG A 146 -6.48 -1.38 -8.43
N THR A 147 -7.49 -0.64 -7.97
CA THR A 147 -7.32 0.57 -7.15
C THR A 147 -6.68 0.24 -5.81
N LEU A 148 -7.14 -0.84 -5.16
CA LEU A 148 -6.63 -1.31 -3.87
C LEU A 148 -5.18 -1.81 -3.99
N TRP A 149 -4.90 -2.67 -4.98
CA TRP A 149 -3.55 -3.14 -5.26
C TRP A 149 -2.59 -2.02 -5.65
N GLY A 150 -3.09 -0.95 -6.26
CA GLY A 150 -2.28 0.22 -6.53
C GLY A 150 -1.82 0.93 -5.26
N SER A 151 -2.61 0.90 -4.18
CA SER A 151 -2.17 1.40 -2.87
C SER A 151 -1.12 0.47 -2.25
N THR A 152 -1.27 -0.85 -2.41
CA THR A 152 -0.25 -1.82 -1.99
C THR A 152 1.07 -1.63 -2.76
N ALA A 153 1.02 -1.39 -4.07
CA ALA A 153 2.22 -1.14 -4.86
C ALA A 153 2.96 0.13 -4.40
N GLU A 154 2.21 1.21 -4.12
CA GLU A 154 2.77 2.42 -3.51
C GLU A 154 3.34 2.16 -2.11
N ALA A 155 2.77 1.22 -1.34
CA ALA A 155 3.30 0.85 -0.03
C ALA A 155 4.69 0.19 -0.07
N PHE A 156 5.12 -0.32 -1.23
CA PHE A 156 6.52 -0.72 -1.45
C PHE A 156 7.36 0.44 -1.98
N ALA A 157 6.83 1.24 -2.92
CA ALA A 157 7.57 2.35 -3.50
C ALA A 157 7.93 3.42 -2.45
N HIS A 158 6.97 3.84 -1.63
CA HIS A 158 7.15 4.95 -0.70
C HIS A 158 8.30 4.74 0.31
N PRO A 159 8.37 3.61 1.05
CA PRO A 159 9.45 3.40 2.02
C PRO A 159 10.83 3.33 1.36
N LEU A 160 10.89 2.82 0.13
CA LEU A 160 12.13 2.64 -0.64
C LEU A 160 12.66 3.92 -1.29
N THR A 161 11.83 4.97 -1.34
CA THR A 161 12.27 6.30 -1.77
C THR A 161 12.44 7.25 -0.59
N ALA A 162 11.62 7.14 0.46
CA ALA A 162 11.53 8.13 1.53
C ALA A 162 12.23 7.74 2.84
N ILE A 163 12.51 6.45 3.07
CA ILE A 163 13.03 5.96 4.36
C ILE A 163 14.39 5.28 4.18
N VAL A 164 14.46 4.30 3.28
CA VAL A 164 15.70 3.59 2.94
C VAL A 164 15.82 3.55 1.43
N PRO A 165 16.97 3.89 0.82
CA PRO A 165 17.11 3.75 -0.63
C PRO A 165 16.96 2.30 -1.07
N GLY A 166 16.05 2.03 -2.01
CA GLY A 166 15.87 0.71 -2.59
C GLY A 166 15.27 0.76 -3.99
N ASP A 167 15.61 -0.22 -4.82
CA ASP A 167 15.07 -0.35 -6.18
C ASP A 167 13.64 -0.93 -6.13
N TYR A 168 12.67 -0.06 -5.88
CA TYR A 168 11.26 -0.45 -5.78
C TYR A 168 10.69 -0.95 -7.11
N MET A 169 11.23 -0.52 -8.25
CA MET A 169 10.79 -1.00 -9.56
C MET A 169 11.18 -2.45 -9.74
N LYS A 170 12.44 -2.80 -9.44
CA LYS A 170 12.89 -4.18 -9.42
C LYS A 170 12.11 -5.03 -8.41
N LEU A 171 11.90 -4.54 -7.19
CA LEU A 171 11.12 -5.27 -6.19
C LEU A 171 9.70 -5.59 -6.69
N LEU A 172 8.99 -4.60 -7.24
CA LEU A 172 7.62 -4.79 -7.72
C LEU A 172 7.56 -5.75 -8.93
N GLU A 173 8.54 -5.67 -9.84
CA GLU A 173 8.69 -6.62 -10.95
C GLU A 173 8.90 -8.05 -10.44
N GLU A 174 9.81 -8.25 -9.48
CA GLU A 174 10.12 -9.56 -8.91
C GLU A 174 8.98 -10.13 -8.05
N ILE A 175 8.19 -9.29 -7.36
CA ILE A 175 6.94 -9.72 -6.69
C ILE A 175 5.94 -10.18 -7.75
N GLY A 176 5.84 -9.46 -8.86
CA GLY A 176 4.91 -9.73 -9.94
C GLY A 176 3.49 -9.23 -9.67
N ARG A 177 2.53 -9.81 -10.40
CA ARG A 177 1.11 -9.45 -10.23
C ARG A 177 0.61 -9.85 -8.84
N PRO A 178 -0.29 -9.07 -8.22
CA PRO A 178 -1.05 -7.96 -8.83
C PRO A 178 -0.42 -6.57 -8.69
N VAL A 179 0.75 -6.43 -8.06
CA VAL A 179 1.36 -5.12 -7.76
C VAL A 179 2.28 -4.59 -8.87
N ASP A 180 2.84 -5.50 -9.68
CA ASP A 180 3.63 -5.14 -10.86
C ASP A 180 2.84 -4.24 -11.84
N GLY A 181 3.54 -3.25 -12.41
CA GLY A 181 2.99 -2.32 -13.38
C GLY A 181 1.89 -1.40 -12.83
N LEU A 182 1.81 -1.20 -11.51
CA LEU A 182 0.88 -0.25 -10.87
C LEU A 182 1.51 1.07 -10.44
N VAL A 183 2.83 1.17 -10.52
CA VAL A 183 3.58 2.43 -10.37
C VAL A 183 4.44 2.66 -11.61
N GLU A 184 4.95 3.87 -11.75
CA GLU A 184 5.89 4.26 -12.78
C GLU A 184 6.91 5.24 -12.19
N PRO A 185 8.20 5.09 -12.53
CA PRO A 185 9.24 5.98 -12.03
C PRO A 185 9.17 7.35 -12.71
N THR A 186 9.63 8.37 -11.99
CA THR A 186 9.91 9.72 -12.47
C THR A 186 11.27 10.17 -11.96
N ASP A 187 11.79 11.29 -12.46
CA ASP A 187 13.09 11.81 -12.02
C ASP A 187 13.15 12.08 -10.51
N ASP A 188 12.05 12.58 -9.94
CA ASP A 188 11.94 12.97 -8.52
C ASP A 188 11.06 12.01 -7.68
N GLY A 189 10.77 10.81 -8.18
CA GLY A 189 9.96 9.82 -7.45
C GLY A 189 9.20 8.86 -8.34
N TYR A 190 7.88 8.78 -8.14
CA TYR A 190 7.02 7.87 -8.89
C TYR A 190 5.57 8.38 -8.94
N PHE A 191 4.84 7.97 -9.97
CA PHE A 191 3.39 8.06 -10.01
C PHE A 191 2.75 6.68 -9.87
N ARG A 192 1.58 6.63 -9.24
CA ARG A 192 0.69 5.48 -9.37
C ARG A 192 0.01 5.51 -10.73
N ARG A 193 -0.30 4.32 -11.26
CA ARG A 193 -1.14 4.14 -12.47
C ARG A 193 -2.63 4.00 -12.14
N THR A 194 -2.99 4.24 -10.88
CA THR A 194 -4.33 4.08 -10.32
C THR A 194 -4.62 5.23 -9.36
N CYS A 195 -5.87 5.67 -9.28
CA CYS A 195 -6.31 6.64 -8.28
C CYS A 195 -6.49 5.94 -6.92
N CYS A 196 -6.15 6.58 -5.80
CA CYS A 196 -6.50 6.11 -4.43
C CYS A 196 -7.79 6.74 -3.91
N LEU A 197 -8.43 7.58 -4.73
CA LEU A 197 -9.64 8.36 -4.42
C LEU A 197 -9.43 9.48 -3.39
N TRP A 198 -8.20 9.75 -2.94
CA TRP A 198 -7.91 10.89 -2.06
C TRP A 198 -8.43 12.21 -2.62
N ILE A 199 -8.22 12.48 -3.92
CA ILE A 199 -8.62 13.73 -4.57
C ILE A 199 -10.12 13.97 -4.64
N THR A 200 -10.95 13.00 -4.23
CA THR A 200 -12.41 13.16 -4.18
C THR A 200 -12.89 13.64 -2.82
N LEU A 201 -11.98 13.82 -1.85
CA LEU A 201 -12.29 14.43 -0.55
C LEU A 201 -12.42 15.96 -0.69
N PRO A 202 -13.20 16.62 0.18
CA PRO A 202 -13.27 18.07 0.20
C PRO A 202 -11.93 18.68 0.65
N ASP A 203 -11.55 19.79 0.04
CA ASP A 203 -10.44 20.66 0.47
C ASP A 203 -9.07 19.96 0.61
N VAL A 204 -8.78 18.97 -0.26
CA VAL A 204 -7.47 18.31 -0.32
C VAL A 204 -6.77 18.50 -1.64
N ASP A 205 -5.44 18.55 -1.58
CA ASP A 205 -4.60 18.51 -2.76
C ASP A 205 -4.22 17.08 -3.16
N PRO A 206 -3.96 16.82 -4.46
CA PRO A 206 -3.37 15.56 -4.90
C PRO A 206 -2.00 15.32 -4.25
N CYS A 207 -1.76 14.10 -3.77
CA CYS A 207 -0.42 13.70 -3.29
C CYS A 207 0.62 13.67 -4.43
N GLY A 208 1.91 13.74 -4.08
CA GLY A 208 3.01 13.75 -5.07
C GLY A 208 3.05 12.53 -6.00
N SER A 209 2.51 11.39 -5.54
CA SER A 209 2.39 10.16 -6.33
C SER A 209 1.08 10.03 -7.11
N CYS A 210 0.22 11.05 -7.09
CA CYS A 210 -1.14 10.95 -7.62
C CYS A 210 -1.15 10.80 -9.14
N CYS A 211 -1.90 9.80 -9.63
CA CYS A 211 -1.99 9.48 -11.06
C CYS A 211 -2.57 10.62 -11.93
N VAL A 212 -3.25 11.60 -11.33
CA VAL A 212 -3.83 12.75 -12.06
C VAL A 212 -2.80 13.83 -12.35
N LEU A 213 -1.71 13.89 -11.58
CA LEU A 213 -0.60 14.81 -11.80
C LEU A 213 0.39 14.27 -12.86
N ARG A 214 0.25 13.01 -13.24
CA ARG A 214 1.12 12.35 -14.20
C ARG A 214 1.16 13.13 -15.53
N PRO A 215 2.35 13.49 -16.04
CA PRO A 215 2.50 14.05 -17.37
C PRO A 215 1.90 13.09 -18.41
N ARG A 216 0.94 13.59 -19.20
CA ARG A 216 0.44 12.81 -20.34
C ARG A 216 1.55 12.79 -21.39
N HIS A 217 2.12 11.62 -21.69
CA HIS A 217 2.91 11.46 -22.90
C HIS A 217 2.02 11.77 -24.10
N ARG A 218 2.20 12.97 -24.67
CA ARG A 218 1.62 13.31 -25.96
C ARG A 218 2.33 12.41 -26.98
N PRO A 219 1.61 11.61 -27.79
CA PRO A 219 2.25 10.89 -28.88
C PRO A 219 3.03 11.91 -29.70
N GLN A 220 4.32 11.67 -29.93
CA GLN A 220 5.09 12.44 -30.91
C GLN A 220 4.32 12.33 -32.22
N ALA A 221 3.82 13.47 -32.71
CA ALA A 221 3.35 13.54 -34.08
C ALA A 221 4.51 13.07 -34.94
N THR A 222 4.36 11.93 -35.59
CA THR A 222 5.29 11.45 -36.60
C THR A 222 5.47 12.59 -37.58
N ALA A 223 6.65 13.21 -37.58
CA ALA A 223 7.00 14.21 -38.56
C ALA A 223 7.00 13.51 -39.91
N SER A 224 5.92 13.69 -40.67
CA SER A 224 5.84 13.34 -42.08
C SER A 224 6.79 14.26 -42.83
N SER A 225 8.06 13.85 -42.92
CA SER A 225 9.00 14.37 -43.90
C SER A 225 8.83 13.60 -45.20
N SER A 226 9.20 14.27 -46.31
CA SER A 226 9.16 13.85 -47.73
C SER A 226 7.81 14.05 -48.43
N GLY A 227 7.71 14.85 -49.50
CA GLY A 227 8.72 15.64 -50.20
C GLY A 227 8.07 16.38 -51.36
N LEU A 228 8.48 17.62 -51.59
CA LEU A 228 8.27 18.30 -52.85
C LEU A 228 8.97 17.53 -53.96
N SER A 229 8.28 17.31 -55.08
CA SER A 229 8.92 17.12 -56.37
C SER A 229 8.13 17.93 -57.40
N SER A 230 8.59 19.16 -57.64
CA SER A 230 8.39 19.83 -58.91
C SER A 230 9.44 19.33 -59.88
N SER A 231 9.03 18.95 -61.10
CA SER A 231 9.71 19.17 -62.39
C SER A 231 9.26 18.12 -63.43
N ALA A 232 8.37 18.53 -64.33
CA ALA A 232 8.44 18.37 -65.79
C ALA A 232 7.27 19.13 -66.42
#